data_AF-A0A1M4LCN8-F1
#
_entry.id   AF-A0A1M4LCN8-F1
#
_cell.length_a   1.000
_cell.length_b   1.000
_cell.length_c   1.000
_cell.angle_alpha   90.00
_cell.angle_beta   90.00
_cell.angle_gamma   90.00
#
_symmetry.space_group_name_H-M   'P 1'
#
loop_
_entity.id
_entity.type
_entity.pdbx_description
1 polymer ?
#
loop_
_entity_poly.entity_id
_entity_poly.type
_entity_poly.pdbx_seq_one_letter_code
_entity_poly.pdbx_strand_id
1 'polypeptide(L)'
;MKRKFLLAAVLTFAMPALPALAAGGPAHGEAADHQTGPKDKKDKKAAKPRPVMLPQPATTAPMPAIDPSRFGDKPADEAFGAYQRGLYLTAFNLAKPQAEKGDAASQTLIAEIYARGLGVPADQKKAAEWYGKAAEQGITEAQFRYAALLLQGTYVQKDPQKAEELMLKAAEGGNAMAQFNYGQMLMVKHPGKPGLDLAFPWFQKAADAKLADGEYAISQIYANGTDKIARDDIKARQYLVLAAQRGYDTAQFDLGRWLIEGRGGERNYEQGFGWMHLAAQRGTVMAQAWLARLYRDGIGTEGDLVKAAAWYIVAQRAGFRAADLNDMMDGLADDQIKQAFETANNLRIR
;
A
#
# COMPACT_ATOMS: atom_id res chain seq x y z
N MET A 1 26.96 3.30 16.46
CA MET A 1 26.70 2.91 15.06
C MET A 1 25.24 3.20 14.73
N LYS A 2 24.95 4.29 13.99
CA LYS A 2 23.59 4.71 13.63
C LYS A 2 23.30 4.26 12.18
N ARG A 3 22.43 3.27 11.98
CA ARG A 3 21.89 2.93 10.65
C ARG A 3 20.74 3.91 10.34
N LYS A 4 20.97 4.82 9.40
CA LYS A 4 19.93 5.69 8.83
C LYS A 4 19.19 4.89 7.76
N PHE A 5 17.94 4.52 8.03
CA PHE A 5 17.01 4.07 7.00
C PHE A 5 16.50 5.31 6.24
N LEU A 6 16.76 5.38 4.93
CA LEU A 6 16.15 6.38 4.05
C LEU A 6 14.71 5.90 3.76
N LEU A 7 13.72 6.60 4.32
CA LEU A 7 12.32 6.45 3.95
C LEU A 7 12.09 7.07 2.57
N ALA A 8 11.54 6.28 1.64
CA ALA A 8 10.91 6.81 0.44
C ALA A 8 9.65 7.57 0.87
N ALA A 9 9.67 8.90 0.78
CA ALA A 9 8.52 9.73 1.05
C ALA A 9 7.50 9.57 -0.08
N VAL A 10 6.59 8.60 0.07
CA VAL A 10 5.27 8.68 -0.55
C VAL A 10 4.54 9.80 0.20
N LEU A 11 4.26 10.91 -0.49
CA LEU A 11 3.37 11.95 0.03
C LEU A 11 1.95 11.38 0.10
N THR A 12 1.65 10.66 1.18
CA THR A 12 0.28 10.56 1.68
C THR A 12 0.01 11.89 2.37
N PHE A 13 -0.83 12.74 1.78
CA PHE A 13 -1.48 13.80 2.56
C PHE A 13 -2.37 13.11 3.60
N ALA A 14 -1.80 12.84 4.77
CA ALA A 14 -2.55 12.35 5.92
C ALA A 14 -3.42 13.50 6.44
N MET A 15 -4.72 13.44 6.14
CA MET A 15 -5.75 14.14 6.91
C MET A 15 -6.49 13.13 7.80
N PRO A 16 -7.02 13.57 8.96
CA PRO A 16 -7.52 12.69 10.00
C PRO A 16 -8.70 11.86 9.50
N ALA A 17 -8.74 10.60 9.92
CA ALA A 17 -9.88 9.71 9.70
C ALA A 17 -11.17 10.36 10.24
N LEU A 18 -12.24 10.29 9.44
CA LEU A 18 -13.60 10.66 9.88
C LEU A 18 -14.00 9.78 11.08
N PRO A 19 -14.63 10.35 12.13
CA PRO A 19 -15.00 9.60 13.33
C PRO A 19 -16.13 8.60 13.05
N ALA A 20 -15.93 7.34 13.41
CA ALA A 20 -16.92 6.28 13.36
C ALA A 20 -17.82 6.29 14.63
N LEU A 21 -19.12 6.52 14.47
CA LEU A 21 -20.12 6.29 15.53
C LEU A 21 -20.31 4.78 15.75
N ALA A 22 -20.20 4.34 17.00
CA ALA A 22 -20.32 2.96 17.45
C ALA A 22 -21.78 2.55 17.72
N ALA A 23 -22.16 1.32 17.35
CA ALA A 23 -23.37 0.68 17.89
C ALA A 23 -23.31 -0.87 17.84
N GLY A 24 -23.38 -1.48 19.04
CA GLY A 24 -24.32 -2.57 19.36
C GLY A 24 -23.96 -3.99 18.93
N GLY A 25 -23.58 -4.82 19.92
CA GLY A 25 -23.14 -6.21 19.77
C GLY A 25 -24.22 -7.26 19.42
N PRO A 26 -23.84 -8.52 19.20
CA PRO A 26 -24.71 -9.54 18.61
C PRO A 26 -24.98 -10.77 19.49
N ALA A 27 -25.97 -11.57 19.08
CA ALA A 27 -26.27 -12.90 19.61
C ALA A 27 -26.05 -14.01 18.55
N HIS A 28 -25.64 -15.18 19.04
CA HIS A 28 -24.99 -16.32 18.40
C HIS A 28 -25.88 -17.24 17.53
N GLY A 29 -25.22 -18.02 16.65
CA GLY A 29 -25.73 -19.25 16.02
C GLY A 29 -24.59 -20.25 15.77
N GLU A 30 -24.85 -21.51 16.13
CA GLU A 30 -23.95 -22.66 16.29
C GLU A 30 -23.46 -23.37 15.02
N ALA A 31 -22.49 -24.26 15.25
CA ALA A 31 -21.62 -25.03 14.36
C ALA A 31 -22.15 -26.41 13.90
N ALA A 32 -21.43 -27.02 12.94
CA ALA A 32 -21.02 -28.45 12.83
C ALA A 32 -20.37 -28.63 11.44
N ASP A 33 -19.10 -29.02 11.23
CA ASP A 33 -18.28 -30.18 11.62
C ASP A 33 -18.41 -31.42 10.69
N HIS A 34 -17.24 -32.08 10.53
CA HIS A 34 -16.89 -33.42 10.04
C HIS A 34 -16.28 -33.54 8.63
N GLN A 35 -14.99 -33.86 8.47
CA GLN A 35 -14.15 -35.04 8.83
C GLN A 35 -14.13 -36.12 7.72
N THR A 36 -12.97 -36.34 7.07
CA THR A 36 -11.99 -37.47 7.18
C THR A 36 -12.15 -38.53 6.07
N GLY A 37 -11.18 -38.73 5.16
CA GLY A 37 -10.05 -39.69 5.24
C GLY A 37 -10.26 -40.87 4.24
N PRO A 38 -9.35 -41.87 4.04
CA PRO A 38 -7.88 -41.86 4.00
C PRO A 38 -7.23 -42.79 2.89
N LYS A 39 -5.89 -42.70 2.74
CA LYS A 39 -4.83 -43.72 2.43
C LYS A 39 -4.87 -44.60 1.15
N ASP A 40 -3.74 -44.69 0.43
CA ASP A 40 -2.84 -45.86 0.53
C ASP A 40 -1.45 -45.73 -0.15
N LYS A 41 -0.50 -46.51 0.39
CA LYS A 41 0.95 -46.56 0.10
C LYS A 41 1.31 -47.49 -1.06
N LYS A 42 2.47 -47.26 -1.72
CA LYS A 42 3.54 -48.28 -1.89
C LYS A 42 4.86 -47.72 -2.45
N ASP A 43 5.93 -48.15 -1.79
CA ASP A 43 7.35 -47.88 -2.04
C ASP A 43 7.91 -48.55 -3.31
N LYS A 44 8.86 -47.89 -4.00
CA LYS A 44 10.05 -48.51 -4.63
C LYS A 44 11.24 -47.52 -4.65
N LYS A 45 12.40 -47.98 -4.16
CA LYS A 45 13.67 -47.25 -4.08
C LYS A 45 14.50 -47.31 -5.37
N ALA A 46 15.03 -46.14 -5.73
CA ALA A 46 16.40 -45.79 -6.16
C ALA A 46 17.08 -46.46 -7.39
N ALA A 47 17.38 -45.63 -8.40
CA ALA A 47 18.65 -45.58 -9.11
C ALA A 47 18.86 -44.17 -9.70
N LYS A 48 20.02 -43.52 -9.44
CA LYS A 48 20.38 -42.20 -9.98
C LYS A 48 20.97 -42.34 -11.40
N PRO A 49 20.48 -41.62 -12.43
CA PRO A 49 21.17 -41.52 -13.70
C PRO A 49 22.25 -40.43 -13.65
N ARG A 50 23.45 -40.77 -14.15
CA ARG A 50 24.57 -39.83 -14.37
C ARG A 50 24.24 -38.88 -15.53
N PRO A 51 24.78 -37.65 -15.55
CA PRO A 51 24.48 -36.69 -16.61
C PRO A 51 25.02 -37.15 -17.95
N VAL A 52 24.18 -37.10 -18.98
CA VAL A 52 24.55 -37.30 -20.39
C VAL A 52 25.28 -36.03 -20.85
N MET A 53 26.60 -36.09 -20.99
CA MET A 53 27.35 -35.04 -21.71
C MET A 53 27.11 -35.23 -23.20
N LEU A 54 26.42 -34.28 -23.83
CA LEU A 54 26.40 -34.15 -25.28
C LEU A 54 27.81 -33.73 -25.76
N PRO A 55 28.30 -34.25 -26.90
CA PRO A 55 29.57 -33.81 -27.46
C PRO A 55 29.49 -32.31 -27.80
N GLN A 56 30.45 -31.53 -27.32
CA GLN A 56 30.62 -30.14 -27.74
C GLN A 56 31.06 -30.12 -29.21
N PRO A 57 30.35 -29.43 -30.12
CA PRO A 57 30.92 -29.15 -31.43
C PRO A 57 32.04 -28.12 -31.25
N ALA A 58 33.24 -28.51 -31.64
CA ALA A 58 34.37 -27.60 -31.80
C ALA A 58 34.10 -26.68 -32.99
N THR A 59 33.64 -25.46 -32.72
CA THR A 59 33.70 -24.35 -33.68
C THR A 59 34.54 -23.24 -33.09
N THR A 60 35.80 -23.15 -33.52
CA THR A 60 36.71 -22.03 -33.25
C THR A 60 36.44 -20.83 -34.18
N ALA A 61 35.32 -20.82 -34.89
CA ALA A 61 34.90 -19.66 -35.67
C ALA A 61 34.28 -18.61 -34.73
N PRO A 62 34.66 -17.32 -34.84
CA PRO A 62 33.94 -16.25 -34.15
C PRO A 62 32.46 -16.33 -34.54
N MET A 63 31.57 -16.38 -33.55
CA MET A 63 30.14 -16.29 -33.83
C MET A 63 29.89 -14.99 -34.60
N PRO A 64 29.14 -15.02 -35.72
CA PRO A 64 28.75 -13.79 -36.40
C PRO A 64 28.04 -12.88 -35.40
N ALA A 65 28.38 -11.59 -35.41
CA ALA A 65 27.74 -10.61 -34.56
C ALA A 65 26.21 -10.73 -34.75
N ILE A 66 25.50 -11.00 -33.65
CA ILE A 66 24.05 -11.14 -33.68
C ILE A 66 23.50 -9.77 -34.04
N ASP A 67 22.92 -9.65 -35.23
CA ASP A 67 22.18 -8.46 -35.64
C ASP A 67 21.05 -8.19 -34.63
N PRO A 68 21.14 -7.11 -33.83
CA PRO A 68 20.13 -6.79 -32.82
C PRO A 68 18.75 -6.56 -33.43
N SER A 69 18.69 -6.19 -34.72
CA SER A 69 17.44 -5.94 -35.44
C SER A 69 16.72 -7.22 -35.85
N ARG A 70 17.34 -8.40 -35.73
CA ARG A 70 16.74 -9.69 -36.11
C ARG A 70 15.54 -10.12 -35.26
N PHE A 71 15.33 -9.49 -34.11
CA PHE A 71 14.25 -9.82 -33.18
C PHE A 71 13.02 -8.92 -33.30
N GLY A 72 13.04 -7.94 -34.21
CA GLY A 72 11.93 -7.00 -34.39
C GLY A 72 11.79 -6.00 -33.24
N ASP A 73 11.39 -4.78 -33.61
CA ASP A 73 11.08 -3.63 -32.78
C ASP A 73 12.24 -2.92 -32.05
N LYS A 74 11.99 -1.63 -31.76
CA LYS A 74 12.92 -0.59 -31.30
C LYS A 74 14.05 -1.13 -30.42
N PRO A 75 15.31 -0.68 -30.63
CA PRO A 75 16.42 -1.07 -29.75
C PRO A 75 15.98 -0.90 -28.30
N ALA A 76 16.07 -1.99 -27.54
CA ALA A 76 15.68 -1.99 -26.14
C ALA A 76 16.37 -0.81 -25.44
N ASP A 77 15.62 -0.04 -24.65
CA ASP A 77 16.21 1.02 -23.83
C ASP A 77 17.19 0.34 -22.84
N GLU A 78 18.46 0.31 -23.23
CA GLU A 78 19.52 -0.38 -22.49
C GLU A 78 19.67 0.20 -21.08
N ALA A 79 19.41 1.50 -20.93
CA ALA A 79 19.48 2.17 -19.65
C ALA A 79 18.32 1.73 -18.75
N PHE A 80 17.09 1.74 -19.25
CA PHE A 80 15.93 1.28 -18.48
C PHE A 80 16.01 -0.23 -18.17
N GLY A 81 16.46 -1.04 -19.13
CA GLY A 81 16.71 -2.47 -18.91
C GLY A 81 17.81 -2.75 -17.88
N ALA A 82 18.85 -1.92 -17.81
CA ALA A 82 19.84 -1.98 -16.73
C ALA A 82 19.23 -1.58 -15.38
N TYR A 83 18.37 -0.56 -15.35
CA TYR A 83 17.68 -0.11 -14.14
C TYR A 83 16.77 -1.20 -13.56
N GLN A 84 15.97 -1.87 -14.40
CA GLN A 84 15.09 -2.96 -13.98
C GLN A 84 15.86 -4.16 -13.39
N ARG A 85 17.09 -4.40 -13.87
CA ARG A 85 17.98 -5.44 -13.33
C ARG A 85 18.76 -5.02 -12.08
N GLY A 86 18.55 -3.81 -11.57
CA GLY A 86 19.25 -3.27 -10.41
C GLY A 86 20.69 -2.78 -10.70
N LEU A 87 21.09 -2.70 -11.97
CA LEU A 87 22.40 -2.21 -12.40
C LEU A 87 22.37 -0.68 -12.50
N TYR A 88 22.11 -0.01 -11.37
CA TYR A 88 21.74 1.40 -11.36
C TYR A 88 22.86 2.35 -11.84
N LEU A 89 24.12 2.06 -11.50
CA LEU A 89 25.24 2.86 -12.01
C LEU A 89 25.43 2.69 -13.53
N THR A 90 25.22 1.47 -14.04
CA THR A 90 25.23 1.21 -15.50
C THR A 90 24.08 1.95 -16.18
N ALA A 91 22.86 1.86 -15.63
CA ALA A 91 21.69 2.58 -16.13
C ALA A 91 21.94 4.10 -16.17
N PHE A 92 22.52 4.65 -15.10
CA PHE A 92 22.88 6.06 -15.02
C PHE A 92 23.87 6.46 -16.11
N ASN A 93 24.94 5.69 -16.30
CA ASN A 93 25.98 5.98 -17.29
C ASN A 93 25.45 5.89 -18.73
N LEU A 94 24.51 5.00 -19.00
CA LEU A 94 23.86 4.86 -20.30
C LEU A 94 22.85 6.00 -20.56
N ALA A 95 22.04 6.36 -19.57
CA ALA A 95 21.01 7.39 -19.70
C ALA A 95 21.56 8.82 -19.68
N LYS A 96 22.60 9.11 -18.90
CA LYS A 96 23.09 10.49 -18.70
C LYS A 96 23.44 11.21 -20.02
N PRO A 97 24.21 10.61 -20.96
CA PRO A 97 24.50 11.26 -22.23
C PRO A 97 23.26 11.53 -23.09
N GLN A 98 22.24 10.67 -23.00
CA GLN A 98 20.98 10.84 -23.73
C GLN A 98 20.11 11.92 -23.09
N ALA A 99 20.05 11.95 -21.76
CA ALA A 99 19.37 13.00 -21.00
C ALA A 99 19.95 14.39 -21.27
N GLU A 100 21.28 14.49 -21.38
CA GLU A 100 22.01 15.71 -21.76
C GLU A 100 21.69 16.16 -23.20
N LYS A 101 21.37 15.22 -24.09
CA LYS A 101 20.89 15.51 -25.46
C LYS A 101 19.40 15.85 -25.53
N GLY A 102 18.70 15.84 -24.40
CA GLY A 102 17.28 16.21 -24.34
C GLY A 102 16.31 15.04 -24.26
N ASP A 103 16.76 13.78 -24.28
CA ASP A 103 15.85 12.63 -24.24
C ASP A 103 15.05 12.58 -22.93
N ALA A 104 13.72 12.75 -23.01
CA ALA A 104 12.86 12.93 -21.85
C ALA A 104 12.77 11.67 -20.97
N ALA A 105 12.82 10.47 -21.57
CA ALA A 105 12.82 9.21 -20.84
C ALA A 105 14.10 9.05 -20.01
N SER A 106 15.25 9.33 -20.61
CA SER A 106 16.55 9.33 -19.95
C SER A 106 16.63 10.39 -18.86
N GLN A 107 16.10 11.59 -19.10
CA GLN A 107 16.00 12.64 -18.07
C GLN A 107 15.19 12.16 -16.86
N THR A 108 14.05 11.52 -17.09
CA THR A 108 13.21 10.94 -16.03
C THR A 108 13.94 9.84 -15.28
N LEU A 109 14.66 8.97 -15.99
CA LEU A 109 15.41 7.86 -15.40
C LEU A 109 16.55 8.35 -14.50
N ILE A 110 17.36 9.31 -14.96
CA ILE A 110 18.44 9.84 -14.13
C ILE A 110 17.91 10.66 -12.95
N ALA A 111 16.75 11.32 -13.10
CA ALA A 111 16.06 11.99 -12.00
C ALA A 111 15.67 11.00 -10.90
N GLU A 112 15.07 9.87 -11.26
CA GLU A 112 14.70 8.78 -10.34
C GLU A 112 15.93 8.19 -9.63
N ILE A 113 17.01 7.96 -10.37
CA ILE A 113 18.28 7.46 -9.82
C ILE A 113 18.85 8.44 -8.79
N TYR A 114 18.87 9.74 -9.09
CA TYR A 114 19.32 10.76 -8.13
C TYR A 114 18.38 10.90 -6.93
N ALA A 115 17.06 10.85 -7.13
CA ALA A 115 16.08 10.96 -6.06
C ALA A 115 16.26 9.85 -5.03
N ARG A 116 16.54 8.63 -5.49
CA ARG A 116 16.65 7.44 -4.63
C ARG A 116 18.08 7.11 -4.21
N GLY A 117 19.09 7.77 -4.77
CA GLY A 117 20.50 7.47 -4.51
C GLY A 117 20.91 6.07 -4.96
N LEU A 118 20.43 5.65 -6.14
CA LEU A 118 20.63 4.29 -6.65
C LEU A 118 21.92 4.20 -7.46
N GLY A 119 22.98 3.61 -6.91
CA GLY A 119 24.29 3.49 -7.58
C GLY A 119 25.09 4.80 -7.67
N VAL A 120 24.46 5.95 -7.42
CA VAL A 120 25.09 7.27 -7.23
C VAL A 120 24.58 7.90 -5.93
N PRO A 121 25.29 8.87 -5.32
CA PRO A 121 24.80 9.57 -4.14
C PRO A 121 23.44 10.26 -4.42
N ALA A 122 22.52 10.18 -3.45
CA ALA A 122 21.23 10.84 -3.55
C ALA A 122 21.40 12.36 -3.66
N ASP A 123 20.71 12.98 -4.62
CA ASP A 123 20.75 14.42 -4.88
C ASP A 123 19.37 14.89 -5.35
N GLN A 124 18.55 15.31 -4.40
CA GLN A 124 17.17 15.73 -4.65
C GLN A 124 17.07 17.00 -5.48
N LYS A 125 18.09 17.88 -5.40
CA LYS A 125 18.12 19.11 -6.20
C LYS A 125 18.34 18.78 -7.68
N LYS A 126 19.32 17.91 -7.99
CA LYS A 126 19.51 17.42 -9.36
C LYS A 126 18.31 16.62 -9.86
N ALA A 127 17.70 15.79 -9.00
CA ALA A 127 16.48 15.10 -9.36
C ALA A 127 15.38 16.08 -9.78
N ALA A 128 15.15 17.14 -9.00
CA ALA A 128 14.18 18.19 -9.33
C ALA A 128 14.47 18.87 -10.68
N GLU A 129 15.73 19.21 -10.95
CA GLU A 129 16.15 19.81 -12.22
C GLU A 129 15.84 18.89 -13.42
N TRP A 130 16.14 17.59 -13.31
CA TRP A 130 15.90 16.63 -14.38
C TRP A 130 14.42 16.27 -14.56
N TYR A 131 13.67 16.10 -13.46
CA TYR A 131 12.22 15.93 -13.54
C TYR A 131 11.56 17.15 -14.16
N GLY A 132 12.01 18.38 -13.84
CA GLY A 132 11.48 19.60 -14.45
C GLY A 132 11.63 19.61 -15.97
N LYS A 133 12.82 19.28 -16.47
CA LYS A 133 13.07 19.18 -17.92
C LYS A 133 12.20 18.12 -18.59
N ALA A 134 12.06 16.93 -17.99
CA ALA A 134 11.22 15.87 -18.54
C ALA A 134 9.72 16.19 -18.46
N ALA A 135 9.29 16.90 -17.41
CA ALA A 135 7.90 17.34 -17.21
C ALA A 135 7.47 18.35 -18.29
N GLU A 136 8.36 19.27 -18.66
CA GLU A 136 8.14 20.24 -19.75
C GLU A 136 7.98 19.55 -21.11
N GLN A 137 8.57 18.37 -21.29
CA GLN A 137 8.42 17.54 -22.48
C GLN A 137 7.19 16.62 -22.45
N GLY A 138 6.37 16.68 -21.40
CA GLY A 138 5.11 15.93 -21.33
C GLY A 138 5.21 14.51 -20.77
N ILE A 139 6.33 14.11 -20.16
CA ILE A 139 6.43 12.79 -19.53
C ILE A 139 5.55 12.77 -18.27
N THR A 140 4.48 11.97 -18.30
CA THR A 140 3.47 11.89 -17.23
C THR A 140 4.07 11.65 -15.84
N GLU A 141 5.00 10.71 -15.71
CA GLU A 141 5.65 10.41 -14.42
C GLU A 141 6.49 11.60 -13.94
N ALA A 142 7.22 12.27 -14.84
CA ALA A 142 8.02 13.44 -14.48
C ALA A 142 7.13 14.63 -14.07
N GLN A 143 6.00 14.84 -14.75
CA GLN A 143 5.01 15.85 -14.38
C GLN A 143 4.50 15.62 -12.95
N PHE A 144 4.12 14.37 -12.62
CA PHE A 144 3.70 14.01 -11.26
C PHE A 144 4.80 14.27 -10.22
N ARG A 145 6.02 13.78 -10.46
CA ARG A 145 7.16 13.93 -9.53
C ARG A 145 7.54 15.39 -9.32
N TYR A 146 7.61 16.16 -10.41
CA TYR A 146 7.97 17.57 -10.34
C TYR A 146 6.89 18.41 -9.68
N ALA A 147 5.61 18.13 -9.94
CA ALA A 147 4.49 18.75 -9.23
C ALA A 147 4.62 18.58 -7.71
N ALA A 148 4.90 17.35 -7.24
CA ALA A 148 5.11 17.09 -5.82
C ALA A 148 6.29 17.90 -5.23
N LEU A 149 7.40 17.99 -5.96
CA LEU A 149 8.57 18.79 -5.54
C LEU A 149 8.26 20.29 -5.47
N LEU A 150 7.49 20.82 -6.42
CA LEU A 150 7.04 22.22 -6.43
C LEU A 150 6.06 22.53 -5.29
N LEU A 151 5.19 21.59 -4.89
CA LEU A 151 4.32 21.75 -3.72
C LEU A 151 5.12 21.79 -2.42
N GLN A 152 6.16 20.96 -2.32
CA GLN A 152 7.02 20.88 -1.14
C GLN A 152 7.92 22.12 -1.01
N GLY A 153 8.54 22.57 -2.10
CA GLY A 153 9.38 23.76 -2.12
C GLY A 153 10.76 23.62 -1.47
N THR A 154 11.20 22.40 -1.11
CA THR A 154 12.47 22.16 -0.40
C THR A 154 13.68 22.17 -1.33
N TYR A 155 13.56 21.60 -2.53
CA TYR A 155 14.68 21.42 -3.48
C TYR A 155 14.53 22.25 -4.76
N VAL A 156 13.34 22.78 -4.98
CA VAL A 156 12.96 23.71 -6.04
C VAL A 156 12.11 24.80 -5.39
N GLN A 157 12.09 26.01 -5.95
CA GLN A 157 11.23 27.08 -5.43
C GLN A 157 9.77 26.63 -5.45
N LYS A 158 9.07 26.86 -4.34
CA LYS A 158 7.66 26.48 -4.20
C LYS A 158 6.81 27.23 -5.24
N ASP A 159 6.04 26.50 -6.02
CA ASP A 159 5.10 27.05 -7.01
C ASP A 159 3.83 26.21 -7.05
N PRO A 160 2.82 26.54 -6.23
CA PRO A 160 1.58 25.76 -6.16
C PRO A 160 0.76 25.80 -7.44
N GLN A 161 0.83 26.88 -8.22
CA GLN A 161 0.06 27.01 -9.47
C GLN A 161 0.65 26.10 -10.55
N LYS A 162 1.96 26.19 -10.80
CA LYS A 162 2.63 25.29 -11.75
C LYS A 162 2.53 23.84 -11.31
N ALA A 163 2.60 23.56 -10.01
CA ALA A 163 2.44 22.20 -9.50
C ALA A 163 1.05 21.63 -9.81
N GLU A 164 0.00 22.41 -9.63
CA GLU A 164 -1.36 21.98 -9.94
C GLU A 164 -1.53 21.68 -11.44
N GLU A 165 -1.06 22.56 -12.31
CA GLU A 165 -1.12 22.36 -13.76
C GLU A 165 -0.43 21.06 -14.18
N LEU A 166 0.76 20.80 -13.61
CA LEU A 166 1.51 19.56 -13.87
C LEU A 166 0.81 18.34 -13.27
N MET A 167 0.21 18.47 -12.08
CA MET A 167 -0.56 17.39 -11.45
C MET A 167 -1.78 17.01 -12.29
N LEU A 168 -2.52 18.00 -12.80
CA LEU A 168 -3.65 17.78 -13.70
C LEU A 168 -3.19 17.08 -14.99
N LYS A 169 -2.14 17.58 -15.64
CA LYS A 169 -1.59 16.95 -16.86
C LYS A 169 -1.16 15.49 -16.60
N ALA A 170 -0.51 15.22 -15.46
CA ALA A 170 -0.14 13.87 -15.09
C ALA A 170 -1.37 12.98 -14.83
N ALA A 171 -2.42 13.52 -14.21
CA ALA A 171 -3.67 12.81 -13.96
C ALA A 171 -4.42 12.48 -15.27
N GLU A 172 -4.46 13.41 -16.21
CA GLU A 172 -5.00 13.24 -17.56
C GLU A 172 -4.17 12.23 -18.37
N GLY A 173 -2.85 12.24 -18.20
CA GLY A 173 -1.92 11.27 -18.78
C GLY A 173 -1.97 9.88 -18.15
N GLY A 174 -2.92 9.61 -17.25
CA GLY A 174 -3.21 8.27 -16.72
C GLY A 174 -2.40 7.87 -15.49
N ASN A 175 -1.65 8.78 -14.87
CA ASN A 175 -0.93 8.45 -13.64
C ASN A 175 -1.89 8.34 -12.44
N ALA A 176 -2.04 7.14 -11.90
CA ALA A 176 -3.00 6.85 -10.82
C ALA A 176 -2.75 7.69 -9.55
N MET A 177 -1.48 7.88 -9.18
CA MET A 177 -1.12 8.72 -8.02
C MET A 177 -1.46 10.18 -8.28
N ALA A 178 -1.24 10.68 -9.49
CA ALA A 178 -1.62 12.05 -9.87
C ALA A 178 -3.13 12.23 -9.89
N GLN A 179 -3.90 11.23 -10.37
CA GLN A 179 -5.36 11.25 -10.33
C GLN A 179 -5.87 11.36 -8.90
N PHE A 180 -5.34 10.53 -7.99
CA PHE A 180 -5.68 10.63 -6.57
C PHE A 180 -5.30 12.00 -5.97
N ASN A 181 -4.06 12.44 -6.17
CA ASN A 181 -3.58 13.70 -5.60
C ASN A 181 -4.32 14.92 -6.16
N TYR A 182 -4.65 14.93 -7.45
CA TYR A 182 -5.47 15.99 -8.04
C TYR A 182 -6.89 16.01 -7.45
N GLY A 183 -7.49 14.83 -7.23
CA GLY A 183 -8.74 14.71 -6.47
C GLY A 183 -8.64 15.33 -5.08
N GLN A 184 -7.56 15.08 -4.35
CA GLN A 184 -7.32 15.72 -3.04
C GLN A 184 -7.17 17.25 -3.15
N MET A 185 -6.47 17.74 -4.18
CA MET A 185 -6.34 19.19 -4.42
C MET A 185 -7.69 19.86 -4.64
N LEU A 186 -8.61 19.22 -5.40
CA LEU A 186 -9.97 19.71 -5.60
C LEU A 186 -10.75 19.78 -4.28
N MET A 187 -10.61 18.80 -3.40
CA MET A 187 -11.25 18.83 -2.07
C MET A 187 -10.75 19.97 -1.19
N VAL A 188 -9.45 20.28 -1.25
CA VAL A 188 -8.87 21.41 -0.51
C VAL A 188 -9.38 22.73 -1.06
N LYS A 189 -9.48 22.87 -2.38
CA LYS A 189 -9.99 24.07 -3.06
C LYS A 189 -11.49 24.28 -2.87
N HIS A 190 -12.24 23.19 -2.75
CA HIS A 190 -13.70 23.21 -2.64
C HIS A 190 -14.14 22.37 -1.43
N PRO A 191 -14.05 22.91 -0.20
CA PRO A 191 -14.33 22.13 1.00
C PRO A 191 -15.75 21.53 1.03
N GLY A 192 -15.87 20.33 1.60
CA GLY A 192 -17.14 19.64 1.80
C GLY A 192 -17.63 18.86 0.57
N LYS A 193 -18.95 18.66 0.48
CA LYS A 193 -19.57 17.84 -0.57
C LYS A 193 -19.28 18.30 -2.00
N PRO A 194 -19.25 19.62 -2.33
CA PRO A 194 -18.95 20.05 -3.69
C PRO A 194 -17.56 19.62 -4.17
N GLY A 195 -16.54 19.63 -3.30
CA GLY A 195 -15.21 19.13 -3.66
C GLY A 195 -15.16 17.63 -3.83
N LEU A 196 -15.92 16.87 -3.02
CA LEU A 196 -16.05 15.43 -3.21
C LEU A 196 -16.66 15.10 -4.57
N ASP A 197 -17.68 15.84 -5.01
CA ASP A 197 -18.27 15.68 -6.34
C ASP A 197 -17.27 15.94 -7.48
N LEU A 198 -16.42 16.96 -7.32
CA LEU A 198 -15.37 17.29 -8.29
C LEU A 198 -14.23 16.25 -8.28
N ALA A 199 -13.88 15.72 -7.11
CA ALA A 199 -12.81 14.76 -6.93
C ALA A 199 -13.20 13.33 -7.32
N PHE A 200 -14.48 12.96 -7.19
CA PHE A 200 -15.00 11.63 -7.49
C PHE A 200 -14.52 11.03 -8.82
N PRO A 201 -14.65 11.70 -9.98
CA PRO A 201 -14.17 11.13 -11.25
C PRO A 201 -12.67 10.84 -11.26
N TRP A 202 -11.86 11.59 -10.50
CA TRP A 202 -10.42 11.37 -10.40
C TRP A 202 -10.08 10.20 -9.47
N PHE A 203 -10.75 10.11 -8.32
CA PHE A 203 -10.63 8.95 -7.44
C PHE A 203 -11.10 7.67 -8.13
N GLN A 204 -12.14 7.74 -8.97
CA GLN A 204 -12.61 6.59 -9.73
C GLN A 204 -11.55 6.11 -10.72
N LYS A 205 -10.92 7.02 -11.48
CA LYS A 205 -9.81 6.65 -12.37
C LYS A 205 -8.64 6.02 -11.61
N ALA A 206 -8.32 6.56 -10.43
CA ALA A 206 -7.28 5.99 -9.57
C ALA A 206 -7.65 4.57 -9.07
N ALA A 207 -8.92 4.37 -8.68
CA ALA A 207 -9.44 3.08 -8.26
C ALA A 207 -9.47 2.06 -9.42
N ASP A 208 -9.85 2.49 -10.64
CA ASP A 208 -9.83 1.65 -11.85
C ASP A 208 -8.40 1.21 -12.20
N ALA A 209 -7.41 2.06 -11.92
CA ALA A 209 -5.99 1.76 -11.98
C ALA A 209 -5.48 0.91 -10.80
N LYS A 210 -6.38 0.45 -9.91
CA LYS A 210 -6.13 -0.41 -8.74
C LYS A 210 -5.22 0.26 -7.69
N LEU A 211 -5.30 1.58 -7.59
CA LEU A 211 -4.66 2.32 -6.50
C LEU A 211 -5.52 2.20 -5.24
N ALA A 212 -4.96 1.64 -4.17
CA ALA A 212 -5.68 1.39 -2.93
C ALA A 212 -6.23 2.68 -2.28
N ASP A 213 -5.49 3.80 -2.39
CA ASP A 213 -5.94 5.11 -1.92
C ASP A 213 -7.19 5.59 -2.69
N GLY A 214 -7.24 5.35 -4.00
CA GLY A 214 -8.41 5.64 -4.83
C GLY A 214 -9.61 4.77 -4.47
N GLU A 215 -9.38 3.46 -4.33
CA GLU A 215 -10.41 2.50 -3.90
C GLU A 215 -10.99 2.90 -2.53
N TYR A 216 -10.13 3.25 -1.56
CA TYR A 216 -10.57 3.71 -0.24
C TYR A 216 -11.33 5.04 -0.31
N ALA A 217 -10.87 6.01 -1.10
CA ALA A 217 -11.57 7.29 -1.26
C ALA A 217 -12.98 7.10 -1.84
N ILE A 218 -13.12 6.26 -2.87
CA ILE A 218 -14.42 5.93 -3.46
C ILE A 218 -15.32 5.20 -2.46
N SER A 219 -14.76 4.28 -1.67
CA SER A 219 -15.49 3.65 -0.57
C SER A 219 -16.09 4.69 0.38
N GLN A 220 -15.29 5.65 0.84
CA GLN A 220 -15.75 6.68 1.76
C GLN A 220 -16.78 7.63 1.12
N ILE A 221 -16.66 7.94 -0.17
CA ILE A 221 -17.67 8.75 -0.87
C ILE A 221 -19.00 8.03 -0.94
N TYR A 222 -19.03 6.75 -1.33
CA TYR A 222 -20.27 5.97 -1.33
C TYR A 222 -20.83 5.75 0.08
N ALA A 223 -19.97 5.57 1.08
CA ALA A 223 -20.34 5.36 2.48
C ALA A 223 -21.13 6.55 3.06
N ASN A 224 -20.78 7.77 2.65
CA ASN A 224 -21.34 9.01 3.19
C ASN A 224 -22.37 9.64 2.24
N GLY A 225 -22.21 9.44 0.93
CA GLY A 225 -22.93 10.16 -0.11
C GLY A 225 -22.51 11.63 -0.21
N THR A 226 -22.89 12.25 -1.31
CA THR A 226 -22.82 13.69 -1.57
C THR A 226 -24.17 14.18 -2.08
N ASP A 227 -24.26 15.41 -2.59
CA ASP A 227 -25.51 15.90 -3.18
C ASP A 227 -25.75 15.29 -4.57
N LYS A 228 -24.69 14.85 -5.27
CA LYS A 228 -24.79 14.18 -6.58
C LYS A 228 -24.66 12.66 -6.52
N ILE A 229 -24.06 12.14 -5.45
CA ILE A 229 -23.77 10.72 -5.30
C ILE A 229 -24.58 10.19 -4.12
N ALA A 230 -25.55 9.33 -4.39
CA ALA A 230 -26.33 8.71 -3.33
C ALA A 230 -25.44 7.84 -2.42
N ARG A 231 -25.74 7.84 -1.13
CA ARG A 231 -25.13 6.90 -0.18
C ARG A 231 -25.47 5.46 -0.59
N ASP A 232 -24.44 4.62 -0.68
CA ASP A 232 -24.53 3.21 -1.07
C ASP A 232 -23.50 2.41 -0.28
N ASP A 233 -23.90 1.92 0.90
CA ASP A 233 -22.99 1.17 1.78
C ASP A 233 -22.56 -0.18 1.16
N ILE A 234 -23.32 -0.75 0.21
CA ILE A 234 -22.97 -2.00 -0.47
C ILE A 234 -21.79 -1.75 -1.41
N LYS A 235 -21.89 -0.75 -2.29
CA LYS A 235 -20.75 -0.35 -3.14
C LYS A 235 -19.57 0.12 -2.31
N ALA A 236 -19.82 0.88 -1.24
CA ALA A 236 -18.76 1.32 -0.36
C ALA A 236 -17.98 0.13 0.22
N ARG A 237 -18.66 -0.92 0.69
CA ARG A 237 -18.01 -2.13 1.20
C ARG A 237 -17.25 -2.88 0.12
N GLN A 238 -17.76 -2.94 -1.11
CA GLN A 238 -17.04 -3.58 -2.24
C GLN A 238 -15.68 -2.91 -2.49
N TYR A 239 -15.65 -1.58 -2.56
CA TYR A 239 -14.39 -0.84 -2.71
C TYR A 239 -13.48 -0.95 -1.47
N LEU A 240 -14.07 -1.01 -0.27
CA LEU A 240 -13.33 -1.19 0.97
C LEU A 240 -12.59 -2.54 0.99
N VAL A 241 -13.23 -3.60 0.50
CA VAL A 241 -12.62 -4.93 0.33
C VAL A 241 -11.43 -4.86 -0.60
N LEU A 242 -11.54 -4.17 -1.75
CA LEU A 242 -10.43 -4.02 -2.69
C LEU A 242 -9.23 -3.32 -2.04
N ALA A 243 -9.47 -2.18 -1.37
CA ALA A 243 -8.43 -1.42 -0.69
C ALA A 243 -7.74 -2.24 0.43
N ALA A 244 -8.52 -2.97 1.22
CA ALA A 244 -8.01 -3.83 2.30
C ALA A 244 -7.12 -4.97 1.76
N GLN A 245 -7.54 -5.62 0.67
CA GLN A 245 -6.77 -6.67 -0.02
C GLN A 245 -5.46 -6.14 -0.62
N ARG A 246 -5.44 -4.87 -1.03
CA ARG A 246 -4.24 -4.17 -1.50
C ARG A 246 -3.30 -3.74 -0.38
N GLY A 247 -3.68 -4.00 0.86
CA GLY A 247 -2.84 -3.73 2.02
C GLY A 247 -3.00 -2.33 2.59
N TYR A 248 -4.08 -1.61 2.28
CA TYR A 248 -4.34 -0.29 2.86
C TYR A 248 -4.82 -0.45 4.31
N ASP A 249 -3.96 -0.10 5.27
CA ASP A 249 -4.13 -0.47 6.68
C ASP A 249 -5.43 0.06 7.30
N THR A 250 -5.82 1.31 7.01
CA THR A 250 -7.09 1.88 7.49
C THR A 250 -8.30 1.13 6.92
N ALA A 251 -8.22 0.66 5.67
CA ALA A 251 -9.30 -0.11 5.05
C ALA A 251 -9.43 -1.49 5.69
N GLN A 252 -8.32 -2.11 6.12
CA GLN A 252 -8.35 -3.38 6.84
C GLN A 252 -9.08 -3.23 8.18
N PHE A 253 -8.77 -2.17 8.93
CA PHE A 253 -9.47 -1.83 10.17
C PHE A 253 -10.97 -1.58 9.94
N ASP A 254 -11.30 -0.69 9.00
CA ASP A 254 -12.70 -0.35 8.72
C ASP A 254 -13.49 -1.54 8.18
N LEU A 255 -12.89 -2.37 7.31
CA LEU A 255 -13.54 -3.58 6.80
C LEU A 255 -13.85 -4.55 7.93
N GLY A 256 -12.90 -4.77 8.84
CA GLY A 256 -13.09 -5.61 10.02
C GLY A 256 -14.30 -5.14 10.83
N ARG A 257 -14.38 -3.84 11.09
CA ARG A 257 -15.51 -3.22 11.79
C ARG A 257 -16.83 -3.36 11.02
N TRP A 258 -16.85 -3.07 9.73
CA TRP A 258 -18.06 -3.14 8.90
C TRP A 258 -18.60 -4.57 8.78
N LEU A 259 -17.71 -5.57 8.71
CA LEU A 259 -18.07 -6.99 8.74
C LEU A 259 -18.74 -7.37 10.06
N ILE A 260 -18.24 -6.87 11.20
CA ILE A 260 -18.84 -7.13 12.52
C ILE A 260 -20.19 -6.42 12.67
N GLU A 261 -20.27 -5.16 12.24
CA GLU A 261 -21.50 -4.33 12.35
C GLU A 261 -22.58 -4.78 11.36
N GLY A 262 -22.19 -5.37 10.22
CA GLY A 262 -23.10 -5.70 9.11
C GLY A 262 -23.40 -4.48 8.23
N ARG A 263 -22.45 -3.55 8.14
CA ARG A 263 -22.59 -2.38 7.26
C ARG A 263 -22.35 -2.83 5.81
N GLY A 264 -23.26 -2.45 4.91
CA GLY A 264 -23.12 -2.76 3.48
C GLY A 264 -23.24 -4.24 3.13
N GLY A 265 -23.86 -5.06 3.97
CA GLY A 265 -24.08 -6.50 3.74
C GLY A 265 -24.25 -7.27 5.05
N GLU A 266 -24.32 -8.59 4.99
CA GLU A 266 -24.47 -9.41 6.20
C GLU A 266 -23.28 -9.28 7.15
N ARG A 267 -23.57 -9.54 8.44
CA ARG A 267 -22.56 -9.63 9.50
C ARG A 267 -21.72 -10.87 9.28
N ASN A 268 -20.42 -10.73 9.45
CA ASN A 268 -19.47 -11.83 9.43
C ASN A 268 -18.39 -11.59 10.48
N TYR A 269 -18.60 -12.12 11.68
CA TYR A 269 -17.71 -11.89 12.81
C TYR A 269 -16.33 -12.54 12.60
N GLU A 270 -16.27 -13.73 12.02
CA GLU A 270 -15.01 -14.45 11.77
C GLU A 270 -14.10 -13.65 10.81
N GLN A 271 -14.62 -13.23 9.66
CA GLN A 271 -13.85 -12.42 8.72
C GLN A 271 -13.55 -11.04 9.31
N GLY A 272 -14.50 -10.45 10.05
CA GLY A 272 -14.30 -9.16 10.69
C GLY A 272 -13.17 -9.19 11.71
N PHE A 273 -13.14 -10.24 12.53
CA PHE A 273 -12.05 -10.54 13.45
C PHE A 273 -10.72 -10.75 12.69
N GLY A 274 -10.71 -11.53 11.60
CA GLY A 274 -9.53 -11.77 10.79
C GLY A 274 -8.89 -10.50 10.24
N TRP A 275 -9.69 -9.58 9.68
CA TRP A 275 -9.21 -8.28 9.19
C TRP A 275 -8.73 -7.37 10.32
N MET A 276 -9.45 -7.33 11.44
CA MET A 276 -9.05 -6.58 12.63
C MET A 276 -7.70 -7.07 13.17
N HIS A 277 -7.53 -8.39 13.23
CA HIS A 277 -6.29 -9.03 13.65
C HIS A 277 -5.13 -8.70 12.73
N LEU A 278 -5.34 -8.74 11.41
CA LEU A 278 -4.33 -8.33 10.43
C LEU A 278 -3.91 -6.86 10.62
N ALA A 279 -4.87 -5.95 10.78
CA ALA A 279 -4.58 -4.52 11.01
C ALA A 279 -3.83 -4.29 12.33
N ALA A 280 -4.19 -5.00 13.40
CA ALA A 280 -3.52 -4.93 14.69
C ALA A 280 -2.06 -5.41 14.64
N GLN A 281 -1.81 -6.50 13.88
CA GLN A 281 -0.46 -7.03 13.64
C GLN A 281 0.43 -6.09 12.81
N ARG A 282 -0.16 -5.22 12.00
CA ARG A 282 0.54 -4.16 11.25
C ARG A 282 0.70 -2.87 12.05
N GLY A 283 0.42 -2.90 13.35
CA GLY A 283 0.67 -1.77 14.25
C GLY A 283 -0.44 -0.72 14.29
N THR A 284 -1.61 -0.97 13.69
CA THR A 284 -2.74 -0.05 13.83
C THR A 284 -3.24 -0.07 15.27
N VAL A 285 -2.93 0.98 16.04
CA VAL A 285 -3.20 1.08 17.47
C VAL A 285 -4.70 0.95 17.78
N MET A 286 -5.55 1.57 16.96
CA MET A 286 -7.00 1.42 17.09
C MET A 286 -7.44 -0.02 16.87
N ALA A 287 -6.86 -0.73 15.89
CA ALA A 287 -7.18 -2.12 15.65
C ALA A 287 -6.76 -3.02 16.82
N GLN A 288 -5.64 -2.73 17.49
CA GLN A 288 -5.20 -3.46 18.69
C GLN A 288 -6.20 -3.33 19.84
N ALA A 289 -6.67 -2.10 20.10
CA ALA A 289 -7.68 -1.87 21.13
C ALA A 289 -9.04 -2.52 20.78
N TRP A 290 -9.43 -2.51 19.51
CA TRP A 290 -10.64 -3.20 19.06
C TRP A 290 -10.50 -4.71 19.18
N LEU A 291 -9.36 -5.27 18.76
CA LEU A 291 -9.08 -6.70 18.87
C LEU A 291 -9.08 -7.16 20.33
N ALA A 292 -8.61 -6.33 21.27
CA ALA A 292 -8.75 -6.59 22.69
C ALA A 292 -10.22 -6.76 23.11
N ARG A 293 -11.11 -5.87 22.66
CA ARG A 293 -12.56 -6.00 22.90
C ARG A 293 -13.14 -7.26 22.25
N LEU A 294 -12.73 -7.59 21.02
CA LEU A 294 -13.21 -8.80 20.35
C LEU A 294 -12.83 -10.07 21.10
N TYR A 295 -11.61 -10.16 21.64
CA TYR A 295 -11.21 -11.27 22.51
C TYR A 295 -11.92 -11.24 23.86
N ARG A 296 -12.15 -10.08 24.46
CA ARG A 296 -12.91 -9.97 25.72
C ARG A 296 -14.33 -10.50 25.56
N ASP A 297 -14.96 -10.12 24.44
CA ASP A 297 -16.38 -10.38 24.19
C ASP A 297 -16.64 -11.67 23.39
N GLY A 298 -15.59 -12.38 22.93
CA GLY A 298 -15.71 -13.59 22.11
C GLY A 298 -16.37 -13.35 20.74
N ILE A 299 -16.10 -12.19 20.12
CA ILE A 299 -16.71 -11.81 18.84
C ILE A 299 -15.82 -12.26 17.69
N GLY A 300 -16.30 -13.24 16.93
CA GLY A 300 -15.58 -13.79 15.77
C GLY A 300 -14.43 -14.73 16.12
N THR A 301 -14.25 -15.00 17.41
CA THR A 301 -13.27 -15.94 17.97
C THR A 301 -13.73 -16.38 19.35
N GLU A 302 -13.05 -17.34 19.97
CA GLU A 302 -13.29 -17.69 21.37
C GLU A 302 -12.83 -16.57 22.31
N GLY A 303 -13.61 -16.33 23.36
CA GLY A 303 -13.28 -15.35 24.38
C GLY A 303 -11.97 -15.70 25.12
N ASP A 304 -11.06 -14.75 25.22
CA ASP A 304 -9.75 -14.94 25.86
C ASP A 304 -9.27 -13.64 26.51
N LEU A 305 -9.46 -13.54 27.82
CA LEU A 305 -9.10 -12.36 28.60
C LEU A 305 -7.58 -12.10 28.63
N VAL A 306 -6.76 -13.14 28.55
CA VAL A 306 -5.30 -13.00 28.53
C VAL A 306 -4.84 -12.41 27.20
N LYS A 307 -5.39 -12.88 26.07
CA LYS A 307 -5.13 -12.28 24.75
C LYS A 307 -5.72 -10.88 24.64
N ALA A 308 -6.91 -10.64 25.19
CA ALA A 308 -7.52 -9.32 25.25
C ALA A 308 -6.59 -8.33 25.96
N ALA A 309 -6.14 -8.69 27.16
CA ALA A 309 -5.18 -7.93 27.94
C ALA A 309 -3.85 -7.73 27.19
N ALA A 310 -3.32 -8.77 26.55
CA ALA A 310 -2.07 -8.67 25.80
C ALA A 310 -2.14 -7.64 24.67
N TRP A 311 -3.21 -7.65 23.86
CA TRP A 311 -3.43 -6.66 22.81
C TRP A 311 -3.67 -5.26 23.37
N TYR A 312 -4.34 -5.14 24.51
CA TYR A 312 -4.52 -3.85 25.16
C TYR A 312 -3.21 -3.28 25.72
N ILE A 313 -2.35 -4.11 26.33
CA ILE A 313 -1.00 -3.72 26.78
C ILE A 313 -0.19 -3.15 25.62
N VAL A 314 -0.26 -3.79 24.45
CA VAL A 314 0.39 -3.27 23.23
C VAL A 314 -0.16 -1.88 22.87
N ALA A 315 -1.48 -1.72 22.80
CA ALA A 315 -2.10 -0.44 22.50
C ALA A 315 -1.71 0.64 23.54
N GLN A 316 -1.59 0.25 24.81
CA GLN A 316 -1.15 1.13 25.89
C GLN A 316 0.29 1.58 25.73
N ARG A 317 1.20 0.73 25.25
CA ARG A 317 2.59 1.11 24.93
C ARG A 317 2.65 2.17 23.83
N ALA A 318 1.67 2.17 22.92
CA ALA A 318 1.49 3.20 21.90
C ALA A 318 0.70 4.43 22.38
N GLY A 319 0.40 4.52 23.68
CA GLY A 319 -0.27 5.67 24.29
C GLY A 319 -1.80 5.62 24.30
N PHE A 320 -2.42 4.56 23.76
CA PHE A 320 -3.88 4.42 23.79
C PHE A 320 -4.37 4.06 25.19
N ARG A 321 -5.51 4.63 25.60
CA ARG A 321 -6.18 4.33 26.87
C ARG A 321 -7.68 4.29 26.63
N ALA A 322 -8.36 3.32 27.23
CA ALA A 322 -9.81 3.25 27.24
C ALA A 322 -10.28 2.74 28.60
N ALA A 323 -11.30 3.41 29.16
CA ALA A 323 -11.82 3.09 30.49
C ALA A 323 -12.30 1.63 30.56
N ASP A 324 -13.08 1.19 29.56
CA ASP A 324 -13.63 -0.17 29.50
C ASP A 324 -12.56 -1.27 29.46
N LEU A 325 -11.40 -0.98 28.88
CA LEU A 325 -10.27 -1.91 28.84
C LEU A 325 -9.37 -1.81 30.08
N ASN A 326 -9.35 -0.66 30.76
CA ASN A 326 -8.72 -0.55 32.09
C ASN A 326 -9.51 -1.35 33.12
N ASP A 327 -10.85 -1.20 33.14
CA ASP A 327 -11.72 -1.95 34.05
C ASP A 327 -11.57 -3.46 33.83
N MET A 328 -11.43 -3.89 32.56
CA MET A 328 -11.10 -5.28 32.23
C MET A 328 -9.77 -5.70 32.85
N MET A 329 -8.72 -4.89 32.75
CA MET A 329 -7.40 -5.19 33.32
C MET A 329 -7.44 -5.28 34.85
N ASP A 330 -8.18 -4.39 35.50
CA ASP A 330 -8.33 -4.34 36.96
C ASP A 330 -9.08 -5.58 37.50
N GLY A 331 -9.90 -6.23 36.66
CA GLY A 331 -10.61 -7.46 36.99
C GLY A 331 -9.80 -8.75 36.80
N LEU A 332 -8.55 -8.70 36.30
CA LEU A 332 -7.74 -9.88 36.06
C LEU A 332 -6.98 -10.34 37.30
N ALA A 333 -6.79 -11.65 37.43
CA ALA A 333 -5.91 -12.22 38.43
C ALA A 333 -4.42 -11.95 38.10
N ASP A 334 -3.56 -11.90 39.12
CA ASP A 334 -2.13 -11.59 38.98
C ASP A 334 -1.39 -12.52 37.99
N ASP A 335 -1.78 -13.80 37.93
CA ASP A 335 -1.22 -14.77 37.00
C ASP A 335 -1.65 -14.49 35.56
N GLN A 336 -2.91 -14.10 35.35
CA GLN A 336 -3.42 -13.68 34.03
C GLN A 336 -2.72 -12.40 33.54
N ILE A 337 -2.49 -11.44 34.44
CA ILE A 337 -1.74 -10.21 34.11
C ILE A 337 -0.31 -10.54 33.66
N LYS A 338 0.39 -11.42 34.39
CA LYS A 338 1.75 -11.87 34.01
C LYS A 338 1.75 -12.54 32.64
N GLN A 339 0.83 -13.47 32.39
CA GLN A 339 0.69 -14.14 31.10
C GLN A 339 0.36 -13.15 29.97
N ALA A 340 -0.46 -12.13 30.23
CA ALA A 340 -0.78 -11.09 29.26
C ALA A 340 0.45 -10.25 28.87
N PHE A 341 1.30 -9.89 29.84
CA PHE A 341 2.57 -9.20 29.55
C PHE A 341 3.53 -10.06 28.73
N GLU A 342 3.67 -11.34 29.06
CA GLU A 342 4.49 -12.28 28.29
C GLU A 342 3.96 -12.42 26.85
N THR A 343 2.64 -12.61 26.72
CA THR A 343 1.98 -12.69 25.41
C THR A 343 2.19 -11.41 24.61
N ALA A 344 1.99 -10.23 25.21
CA ALA A 344 2.19 -8.94 24.57
C ALA A 344 3.65 -8.73 24.09
N ASN A 345 4.63 -9.23 24.84
CA ASN A 345 6.05 -9.17 24.45
C ASN A 345 6.38 -10.08 23.26
N ASN A 346 5.62 -11.17 23.09
CA ASN A 346 5.81 -12.14 22.02
C ASN A 346 5.04 -11.79 20.74
N LEU A 347 4.10 -10.83 20.79
CA LEU A 347 3.39 -10.36 19.61
C LEU A 347 4.35 -9.70 18.63
N ARG A 348 4.44 -10.25 17.41
CA ARG A 348 5.22 -9.69 16.31
C ARG A 348 4.39 -8.63 15.59
N ILE A 349 4.61 -7.38 15.95
CA ILE A 349 4.01 -6.22 15.30
C ILE A 349 5.00 -5.72 14.26
N ARG A 350 4.56 -5.64 13.00
CA ARG A 350 5.40 -5.30 11.86
C ARG A 350 5.29 -3.84 11.47
#